data_AF-A0AAN7C8G9-F1
#
_entry.id   AF-A0AAN7C8G9-F1
#
_cell.length_a   1.000
_cell.length_b   1.000
_cell.length_c   1.000
_cell.angle_alpha   90.00
_cell.angle_beta   90.00
_cell.angle_gamma   90.00
#
_symmetry.space_group_name_H-M   'P 1'
#
loop_
_entity.id
_entity.type
_entity.pdbx_description
1 polymer ?
#
loop_
_entity_poly.entity_id
_entity_poly.type
_entity_poly.pdbx_seq_one_letter_code
_entity_poly.pdbx_strand_id
1 'polypeptide(L)'
;MGLLSHLTVLFATATSTALAAPASAEVPAAAEIATPRITSISFSGNGCARDPKFSGTFNNPSVTFTDFAAASPGANQTLNCEVHLQATGASPGWQVALSRNTVKGRVVLPPGTALNYYTTSYFSQDASKTCTLRGTVSNTGTGTLNQGVTLVSDAGGDKAWSPCAGSDGYTGIMNINFRGALTGDGRAYFEALTEEWDLEWRRC
;
A
#
# COMPACT_ATOMS: atom_id res chain seq x y z
N MET A 1 22.82 -86.33 -54.53
CA MET A 1 21.40 -86.49 -54.14
C MET A 1 21.31 -86.32 -52.65
N GLY A 2 20.43 -85.43 -52.17
CA GLY A 2 20.01 -85.37 -50.76
C GLY A 2 20.40 -84.10 -50.01
N LEU A 3 19.64 -83.03 -50.22
CA LEU A 3 19.40 -81.98 -49.22
C LEU A 3 18.76 -82.59 -47.97
N LEU A 4 19.06 -82.07 -46.76
CA LEU A 4 18.17 -81.91 -45.57
C LEU A 4 19.04 -81.42 -44.40
N SER A 5 19.07 -80.12 -44.09
CA SER A 5 18.11 -79.35 -43.26
C SER A 5 18.23 -79.65 -41.77
N HIS A 6 18.84 -78.75 -40.97
CA HIS A 6 18.58 -78.60 -39.53
C HIS A 6 18.85 -77.18 -39.02
N LEU A 7 17.77 -76.39 -39.07
CA LEU A 7 17.22 -75.45 -38.09
C LEU A 7 18.16 -74.68 -37.14
N THR A 8 18.34 -73.40 -37.47
CA THR A 8 18.84 -72.32 -36.61
C THR A 8 17.75 -71.92 -35.59
N VAL A 9 18.08 -71.84 -34.29
CA VAL A 9 17.25 -71.17 -33.28
C VAL A 9 17.97 -69.89 -32.83
N LEU A 10 17.49 -68.74 -33.31
CA LEU A 10 17.90 -67.43 -32.82
C LEU A 10 16.96 -67.02 -31.67
N PHE A 11 17.52 -66.79 -30.48
CA PHE A 11 16.81 -66.09 -29.39
C PHE A 11 16.79 -64.59 -29.70
N ALA A 12 15.61 -64.05 -30.01
CA ALA A 12 15.39 -62.62 -30.10
C ALA A 12 15.17 -62.06 -28.69
N THR A 13 16.19 -61.44 -28.10
CA THR A 13 16.05 -60.63 -26.88
C THR A 13 15.47 -59.27 -27.25
N ALA A 14 14.19 -59.06 -26.93
CA ALA A 14 13.53 -57.77 -27.04
C ALA A 14 14.14 -56.78 -26.04
N THR A 15 14.84 -55.76 -26.55
CA THR A 15 15.25 -54.60 -25.76
C THR A 15 14.11 -53.59 -25.77
N SER A 16 13.31 -53.60 -24.72
CA SER A 16 12.31 -52.54 -24.46
C SER A 16 13.04 -51.27 -24.08
N THR A 17 13.18 -50.34 -25.02
CA THR A 17 13.58 -48.96 -24.73
C THR A 17 12.42 -48.24 -24.05
N ALA A 18 12.51 -48.10 -22.73
CA ALA A 18 11.61 -47.24 -21.98
C ALA A 18 11.88 -45.78 -22.41
N LEU A 19 10.94 -45.18 -23.15
CA LEU A 19 10.90 -43.73 -23.35
C LEU A 19 10.69 -43.08 -21.98
N ALA A 20 11.73 -42.44 -21.45
CA ALA A 20 11.59 -41.53 -20.32
C ALA A 20 10.76 -40.33 -20.77
N ALA A 21 9.55 -40.19 -20.22
CA ALA A 21 8.74 -39.00 -20.38
C ALA A 21 9.53 -37.79 -19.83
N PRO A 22 9.45 -36.61 -20.46
CA PRO A 22 10.06 -35.41 -19.89
C PRO A 22 9.39 -35.14 -18.55
N ALA A 23 10.19 -35.13 -17.48
CA ALA A 23 9.74 -34.63 -16.20
C ALA A 23 9.33 -33.17 -16.40
N SER A 24 8.04 -32.88 -16.25
CA SER A 24 7.55 -31.52 -16.12
C SER A 24 8.32 -30.88 -14.96
N ALA A 25 9.19 -29.92 -15.27
CA ALA A 25 9.74 -29.05 -14.25
C ALA A 25 8.55 -28.35 -13.58
N GLU A 26 8.26 -28.70 -12.33
CA GLU A 26 7.34 -27.93 -11.50
C GLU A 26 7.88 -26.50 -11.47
N VAL A 27 7.14 -25.58 -12.10
CA VAL A 27 7.34 -24.16 -11.89
C VAL A 27 7.17 -23.95 -10.39
N PRO A 28 8.20 -23.48 -9.65
CA PRO A 28 8.04 -23.27 -8.23
C PRO A 28 6.85 -22.34 -8.03
N ALA A 29 5.86 -22.82 -7.28
CA ALA A 29 4.71 -22.02 -6.90
C ALA A 29 5.25 -20.68 -6.38
N ALA A 30 4.80 -19.57 -6.97
CA ALA A 30 5.19 -18.25 -6.54
C ALA A 30 4.96 -18.18 -5.03
N ALA A 31 6.05 -18.13 -4.25
CA ALA A 31 5.97 -18.15 -2.80
C ALA A 31 5.00 -17.05 -2.36
N GLU A 32 3.90 -17.47 -1.73
CA GLU A 32 2.88 -16.56 -1.22
C GLU A 32 3.54 -15.55 -0.29
N ILE A 33 3.18 -14.28 -0.43
CA ILE A 33 3.72 -13.23 0.43
C ILE A 33 3.14 -13.46 1.81
N ALA A 34 3.97 -13.87 2.77
CA ALA A 34 3.54 -13.89 4.16
C ALA A 34 3.14 -12.46 4.55
N THR A 35 1.87 -12.28 4.93
CA THR A 35 1.37 -10.96 5.30
C THR A 35 2.00 -10.56 6.63
N PRO A 36 2.71 -9.40 6.70
CA PRO A 36 3.33 -8.95 7.92
C PRO A 36 2.31 -8.74 9.04
N ARG A 37 2.73 -9.01 10.27
CA ARG A 37 2.03 -8.60 11.47
C ARG A 37 2.51 -7.21 11.87
N ILE A 38 1.57 -6.31 12.10
CA ILE A 38 1.84 -5.01 12.71
C ILE A 38 2.31 -5.23 14.16
N THR A 39 3.49 -4.69 14.49
CA THR A 39 4.10 -4.83 15.82
C THR A 39 3.97 -3.56 16.66
N SER A 40 3.92 -2.40 16.02
CA SER A 40 3.79 -1.11 16.70
C SER A 40 3.08 -0.10 15.80
N ILE A 41 2.27 0.76 16.43
CA ILE A 41 1.67 1.94 15.81
C ILE A 41 1.74 3.09 16.80
N SER A 42 2.17 4.25 16.33
CA SER A 42 2.07 5.51 17.07
C SER A 42 1.67 6.66 16.15
N PHE A 43 1.13 7.73 16.73
CA PHE A 43 0.62 8.88 16.02
C PHE A 43 1.34 10.16 16.48
N SER A 44 1.54 11.10 15.58
CA SER A 44 2.13 12.41 15.89
C SER A 44 1.58 13.51 14.97
N GLY A 45 1.69 14.77 15.40
CA GLY A 45 1.18 15.92 14.65
C GLY A 45 -0.07 16.55 15.28
N ASN A 46 -0.34 17.80 14.89
CA ASN A 46 -1.39 18.61 15.49
C ASN A 46 -2.81 18.16 15.12
N GLY A 47 -2.98 17.37 14.06
CA GLY A 47 -4.23 16.74 13.65
C GLY A 47 -4.54 15.41 14.35
N CYS A 48 -3.60 14.84 15.13
CA CYS A 48 -3.83 13.62 15.91
C CYS A 48 -4.19 13.88 17.39
N ALA A 49 -4.70 15.07 17.73
CA ALA A 49 -4.76 15.57 19.12
C ALA A 49 -5.58 14.72 20.12
N ARG A 50 -6.44 13.80 19.64
CA ARG A 50 -7.28 12.92 20.49
C ARG A 50 -7.09 11.43 20.21
N ASP A 51 -5.86 11.02 19.94
CA ASP A 51 -5.45 9.62 19.76
C ASP A 51 -6.30 8.86 18.72
N PRO A 52 -6.02 9.05 17.41
CA PRO A 52 -6.64 8.30 16.34
C PRO A 52 -6.64 6.79 16.61
N LYS A 53 -7.64 6.08 16.10
CA LYS A 53 -7.75 4.64 16.25
C LYS A 53 -7.29 3.94 14.99
N PHE A 54 -6.39 2.98 15.14
CA PHE A 54 -6.05 2.07 14.07
C PHE A 54 -6.98 0.86 14.10
N SER A 55 -7.35 0.38 12.93
CA SER A 55 -8.09 -0.88 12.72
C SER A 55 -7.62 -1.57 11.45
N GLY A 56 -8.02 -2.84 11.29
CA GLY A 56 -7.65 -3.64 10.12
C GLY A 56 -6.34 -4.41 10.28
N THR A 57 -5.76 -4.82 9.16
CA THR A 57 -4.52 -5.59 9.08
C THR A 57 -3.48 -4.84 8.24
N PHE A 58 -2.29 -5.38 8.09
CA PHE A 58 -1.26 -4.77 7.24
C PHE A 58 -1.72 -4.61 5.77
N ASN A 59 -2.57 -5.51 5.26
CA ASN A 59 -3.05 -5.44 3.87
C ASN A 59 -4.28 -4.53 3.69
N ASN A 60 -4.97 -4.19 4.77
CA ASN A 60 -6.12 -3.28 4.74
C ASN A 60 -6.12 -2.40 6.00
N PRO A 61 -5.10 -1.54 6.15
CA PRO A 61 -4.97 -0.65 7.30
C PRO A 61 -5.98 0.50 7.20
N SER A 62 -6.59 0.85 8.34
CA SER A 62 -7.47 2.00 8.42
C SER A 62 -7.26 2.78 9.71
N VAL A 63 -7.25 4.10 9.60
CA VAL A 63 -7.16 5.05 10.70
C VAL A 63 -8.49 5.79 10.80
N THR A 64 -9.08 5.80 11.99
CA THR A 64 -10.19 6.67 12.34
C THR A 64 -9.66 7.86 13.12
N PHE A 65 -9.84 9.06 12.56
CA PHE A 65 -9.46 10.29 13.24
C PHE A 65 -10.45 10.62 14.35
N THR A 66 -9.94 11.27 15.40
CA THR A 66 -10.76 11.90 16.42
C THR A 66 -10.38 13.38 16.42
N ASP A 67 -11.28 14.22 15.91
CA ASP A 67 -11.13 15.68 15.78
C ASP A 67 -10.04 16.18 14.83
N PHE A 68 -9.78 15.48 13.72
CA PHE A 68 -9.00 16.07 12.63
C PHE A 68 -9.86 17.12 11.91
N ALA A 69 -9.75 18.40 12.30
CA ALA A 69 -10.60 19.47 11.77
C ALA A 69 -9.84 20.75 11.46
N ALA A 70 -9.61 21.03 10.18
CA ALA A 70 -9.04 22.28 9.70
C ALA A 70 -10.13 23.34 9.53
N ALA A 71 -9.82 24.59 9.89
CA ALA A 71 -10.76 25.72 9.76
C ALA A 71 -10.04 26.99 9.32
N SER A 72 -10.69 27.77 8.46
CA SER A 72 -10.25 29.08 7.99
C SER A 72 -11.36 30.12 8.21
N PRO A 73 -11.04 31.40 8.49
CA PRO A 73 -9.74 31.87 8.96
C PRO A 73 -9.47 31.39 10.40
N GLY A 74 -8.20 31.24 10.77
CA GLY A 74 -7.80 30.80 12.12
C GLY A 74 -6.44 30.12 12.17
N ALA A 75 -6.03 29.69 13.36
CA ALA A 75 -4.74 29.03 13.56
C ALA A 75 -4.68 27.60 12.97
N ASN A 76 -5.84 26.95 12.80
CA ASN A 76 -5.95 25.56 12.34
C ASN A 76 -6.22 25.48 10.82
N GLN A 77 -5.72 26.42 10.04
CA GLN A 77 -5.86 26.39 8.57
C GLN A 77 -5.10 25.23 7.93
N THR A 78 -4.06 24.73 8.60
CA THR A 78 -3.30 23.54 8.21
C THR A 78 -3.15 22.61 9.40
N LEU A 79 -3.54 21.35 9.22
CA LEU A 79 -3.35 20.28 10.20
C LEU A 79 -2.69 19.08 9.54
N ASN A 80 -1.90 18.34 10.29
CA ASN A 80 -1.33 17.09 9.85
C ASN A 80 -1.39 16.02 10.94
N CYS A 81 -1.56 14.77 10.52
CA CYS A 81 -1.52 13.61 11.38
C CYS A 81 -0.62 12.56 10.72
N GLU A 82 0.46 12.21 11.40
CA GLU A 82 1.45 11.25 10.96
C GLU A 82 1.33 9.96 11.75
N VAL A 83 1.27 8.84 11.02
CA VAL A 83 1.23 7.49 11.56
C VAL A 83 2.59 6.86 11.35
N HIS A 84 3.15 6.31 12.42
CA HIS A 84 4.37 5.51 12.40
C HIS A 84 3.96 4.05 12.59
N LEU A 85 4.07 3.25 11.53
CA LEU A 85 3.66 1.85 11.51
C LEU A 85 4.90 0.96 11.34
N GLN A 86 5.07 0.03 12.27
CA GLN A 86 6.08 -1.02 12.20
C GLN A 86 5.42 -2.37 12.00
N ALA A 87 5.98 -3.18 11.09
CA ALA A 87 5.52 -4.55 10.86
C ALA A 87 6.70 -5.50 10.64
N THR A 88 6.43 -6.80 10.87
CA THR A 88 7.41 -7.87 10.69
C THR A 88 6.73 -9.14 10.18
N GLY A 89 7.50 -10.05 9.58
CA GLY A 89 7.01 -11.31 9.04
C GLY A 89 6.76 -11.30 7.54
N ALA A 90 7.30 -10.31 6.80
CA ALA A 90 7.36 -10.39 5.34
C ALA A 90 8.29 -11.51 4.89
N SER A 91 7.95 -12.18 3.78
CA SER A 91 8.85 -13.15 3.16
C SER A 91 10.14 -12.48 2.67
N PRO A 92 11.32 -13.13 2.75
CA PRO A 92 12.56 -12.57 2.22
C PRO A 92 12.47 -12.21 0.72
N GLY A 93 13.10 -11.10 0.34
CA GLY A 93 13.10 -10.61 -1.05
C GLY A 93 11.83 -9.88 -1.46
N TRP A 94 11.07 -9.34 -0.50
CA TRP A 94 9.88 -8.53 -0.75
C TRP A 94 10.00 -7.15 -0.12
N GLN A 95 9.38 -6.17 -0.76
CA GLN A 95 9.24 -4.80 -0.28
C GLN A 95 7.81 -4.31 -0.54
N VAL A 96 7.38 -3.34 0.27
CA VAL A 96 6.03 -2.77 0.25
C VAL A 96 6.09 -1.25 0.14
N ALA A 97 5.08 -0.66 -0.48
CA ALA A 97 4.90 0.79 -0.54
C ALA A 97 3.42 1.17 -0.46
N LEU A 98 3.15 2.40 0.00
CA LEU A 98 1.83 3.02 -0.14
C LEU A 98 1.53 3.24 -1.63
N SER A 99 0.42 2.68 -2.11
CA SER A 99 0.02 2.80 -3.52
C SER A 99 -1.16 3.74 -3.72
N ARG A 100 -2.10 3.77 -2.77
CA ARG A 100 -3.26 4.66 -2.76
C ARG A 100 -3.59 5.08 -1.34
N ASN A 101 -4.06 6.32 -1.20
CA ASN A 101 -4.72 6.79 0.00
C ASN A 101 -6.17 7.18 -0.28
N THR A 102 -7.08 6.78 0.59
CA THR A 102 -8.50 7.16 0.57
C THR A 102 -8.89 7.79 1.89
N VAL A 103 -9.25 9.07 1.86
CA VAL A 103 -9.72 9.82 3.05
C VAL A 103 -11.18 10.16 2.92
N LYS A 104 -12.00 9.77 3.90
CA LYS A 104 -13.41 10.15 3.98
C LYS A 104 -13.57 11.28 4.98
N GLY A 105 -14.42 12.23 4.66
CA GLY A 105 -14.59 13.41 5.49
C GLY A 105 -15.77 14.28 5.09
N ARG A 106 -15.77 15.51 5.59
CA ARG A 106 -16.75 16.55 5.26
C ARG A 106 -16.05 17.86 4.98
N VAL A 107 -16.52 18.60 3.98
CA VAL A 107 -16.05 19.96 3.68
C VAL A 107 -17.19 20.96 3.76
N VAL A 108 -16.85 22.18 4.21
CA VAL A 108 -17.65 23.39 4.02
C VAL A 108 -16.74 24.42 3.37
N LEU A 109 -16.93 24.69 2.08
CA LEU A 109 -16.09 25.60 1.29
C LEU A 109 -16.96 26.72 0.72
N PRO A 110 -16.86 27.97 1.18
CA PRO A 110 -17.43 29.12 0.49
C PRO A 110 -16.85 29.31 -0.93
N PRO A 111 -17.52 30.08 -1.80
CA PRO A 111 -16.98 30.45 -3.12
C PRO A 111 -15.54 30.96 -3.04
N GLY A 112 -14.68 30.48 -3.92
CA GLY A 112 -13.27 30.89 -3.99
C GLY A 112 -12.35 30.27 -2.94
N THR A 113 -12.86 29.34 -2.11
CA THR A 113 -12.03 28.57 -1.17
C THR A 113 -11.73 27.17 -1.69
N ALA A 114 -10.66 26.58 -1.18
CA ALA A 114 -10.25 25.23 -1.53
C ALA A 114 -9.67 24.48 -0.33
N LEU A 115 -9.80 23.15 -0.36
CA LEU A 115 -9.04 22.22 0.45
C LEU A 115 -7.93 21.63 -0.43
N ASN A 116 -6.68 21.84 -0.04
CA ASN A 116 -5.55 21.07 -0.54
C ASN A 116 -5.22 19.98 0.46
N TYR A 117 -5.00 18.77 -0.03
CA TYR A 117 -4.65 17.65 0.82
C TYR A 117 -3.44 16.90 0.28
N TYR A 118 -2.65 16.36 1.19
CA TYR A 118 -1.39 15.69 0.91
C TYR A 118 -1.26 14.47 1.78
N THR A 119 -0.67 13.42 1.23
CA THR A 119 -0.27 12.24 1.99
C THR A 119 1.16 11.93 1.61
N THR A 120 2.08 12.09 2.56
CA THR A 120 3.49 11.79 2.33
C THR A 120 3.84 10.50 3.04
N SER A 121 4.36 9.53 2.29
CA SER A 121 4.87 8.28 2.83
C SER A 121 6.38 8.19 2.65
N TYR A 122 7.04 7.61 3.65
CA TYR A 122 8.47 7.30 3.63
C TYR A 122 8.80 6.23 4.65
N PHE A 123 9.96 5.59 4.51
CA PHE A 123 10.45 4.64 5.50
C PHE A 123 11.58 5.28 6.31
N SER A 124 11.56 5.10 7.63
CA SER A 124 12.57 5.71 8.51
C SER A 124 14.02 5.33 8.16
N GLN A 125 14.21 4.18 7.53
CA GLN A 125 15.51 3.66 7.09
C GLN A 125 16.10 4.43 5.90
N ASP A 126 15.26 5.12 5.12
CA ASP A 126 15.66 6.00 4.03
C ASP A 126 14.67 7.16 3.92
N ALA A 127 14.65 8.01 4.96
CA ALA A 127 13.69 9.11 5.06
C ALA A 127 13.85 10.18 3.96
N SER A 128 14.94 10.13 3.20
CA SER A 128 15.15 10.98 2.02
C SER A 128 14.29 10.57 0.83
N LYS A 129 13.87 9.30 0.76
CA LYS A 129 12.98 8.78 -0.28
C LYS A 129 11.54 8.85 0.18
N THR A 130 10.84 9.85 -0.33
CA THR A 130 9.44 10.11 -0.02
C THR A 130 8.56 9.93 -1.25
N CYS A 131 7.31 9.52 -1.04
CA CYS A 131 6.25 9.62 -2.03
C CYS A 131 5.17 10.57 -1.49
N THR A 132 4.76 11.57 -2.28
CA THR A 132 3.70 12.50 -1.87
C THR A 132 2.53 12.43 -2.84
N LEU A 133 1.44 11.85 -2.36
CA LEU A 133 0.14 11.87 -2.99
C LEU A 133 -0.55 13.20 -2.65
N ARG A 134 -1.30 13.78 -3.59
CA ARG A 134 -1.95 15.07 -3.39
C ARG A 134 -3.22 15.22 -4.21
N GLY A 135 -4.11 16.08 -3.75
CA GLY A 135 -5.24 16.54 -4.52
C GLY A 135 -5.83 17.82 -3.96
N THR A 136 -6.88 18.29 -4.63
CA THR A 136 -7.55 19.54 -4.28
C THR A 136 -9.06 19.40 -4.44
N VAL A 137 -9.83 19.93 -3.51
CA VAL A 137 -11.27 20.19 -3.66
C VAL A 137 -11.47 21.69 -3.67
N SER A 138 -11.81 22.24 -4.84
CA SER A 138 -12.01 23.68 -5.02
C SER A 138 -13.49 24.02 -5.17
N ASN A 139 -13.95 25.08 -4.53
CA ASN A 139 -15.26 25.65 -4.81
C ASN A 139 -15.15 26.84 -5.77
N THR A 140 -15.30 26.57 -7.06
CA THR A 140 -15.33 27.58 -8.13
C THR A 140 -16.73 28.10 -8.44
N GLY A 141 -17.75 27.64 -7.71
CA GLY A 141 -19.15 28.05 -7.88
C GLY A 141 -19.50 29.31 -7.09
N THR A 142 -20.77 29.69 -7.14
CA THR A 142 -21.32 30.88 -6.45
C THR A 142 -21.96 30.57 -5.10
N GLY A 143 -22.23 29.30 -4.80
CA GLY A 143 -22.79 28.84 -3.52
C GLY A 143 -21.74 28.19 -2.62
N THR A 144 -22.05 27.98 -1.35
CA THR A 144 -21.17 27.22 -0.43
C THR A 144 -21.28 25.73 -0.70
N LEU A 145 -20.14 25.06 -0.89
CA LEU A 145 -20.05 23.60 -0.95
C LEU A 145 -20.13 23.04 0.47
N ASN A 146 -21.16 22.28 0.81
CA ASN A 146 -21.30 21.64 2.12
C ASN A 146 -21.73 20.20 1.96
N GLN A 147 -20.78 19.27 1.95
CA GLN A 147 -21.05 17.87 1.65
C GLN A 147 -19.98 16.93 2.24
N GLY A 148 -20.32 15.65 2.33
CA GLY A 148 -19.34 14.59 2.52
C GLY A 148 -18.42 14.48 1.31
N VAL A 149 -17.17 14.09 1.53
CA VAL A 149 -16.17 13.90 0.49
C VAL A 149 -15.44 12.57 0.67
N THR A 150 -15.07 11.96 -0.45
CA THR A 150 -14.11 10.87 -0.52
C THR A 150 -12.93 11.36 -1.35
N LEU A 151 -11.80 11.60 -0.70
CA LEU A 151 -10.56 12.07 -1.30
C LEU A 151 -9.74 10.85 -1.65
N VAL A 152 -9.44 10.65 -2.93
CA VAL A 152 -8.64 9.52 -3.41
C VAL A 152 -7.38 10.08 -4.06
N SER A 153 -6.23 9.51 -3.74
CA SER A 153 -4.99 9.81 -4.43
C SER A 153 -4.14 8.57 -4.60
N ASP A 154 -3.50 8.45 -5.76
CA ASP A 154 -2.63 7.32 -6.12
C ASP A 154 -1.17 7.77 -6.21
N ALA A 155 -0.25 6.90 -5.81
CA ALA A 155 1.19 7.16 -5.82
C ALA A 155 1.83 7.11 -7.21
N GLY A 156 1.11 6.63 -8.24
CA GLY A 156 1.67 6.45 -9.58
C GLY A 156 2.91 5.53 -9.59
N GLY A 157 3.92 5.84 -10.41
CA GLY A 157 5.16 5.06 -10.49
C GLY A 157 6.20 5.35 -9.40
N ASP A 158 6.15 6.53 -8.77
CA ASP A 158 7.20 7.05 -7.89
C ASP A 158 6.91 6.72 -6.41
N LYS A 159 6.78 5.44 -6.09
CA LYS A 159 6.50 5.00 -4.72
C LYS A 159 7.76 4.96 -3.85
N ALA A 160 7.60 5.31 -2.57
CA ALA A 160 8.62 5.11 -1.54
C ALA A 160 8.53 3.67 -1.04
N TRP A 161 9.46 2.84 -1.48
CA TRP A 161 9.49 1.42 -1.12
C TRP A 161 10.22 1.18 0.19
N SER A 162 9.75 0.18 0.93
CA SER A 162 10.42 -0.32 2.13
C SER A 162 11.83 -0.82 1.83
N PRO A 163 12.69 -0.98 2.86
CA PRO A 163 13.82 -1.89 2.78
C PRO A 163 13.37 -3.26 2.29
N CYS A 164 14.28 -3.96 1.59
CA CYS A 164 14.04 -5.33 1.19
C CYS A 164 14.00 -6.22 2.44
N ALA A 165 12.92 -6.96 2.64
CA ALA A 165 12.78 -7.85 3.79
C ALA A 165 13.84 -8.96 3.75
N GLY A 166 14.55 -9.12 4.87
CA GLY A 166 15.52 -10.18 5.10
C GLY A 166 14.90 -11.39 5.77
N SER A 167 15.74 -12.26 6.34
CA SER A 167 15.30 -13.43 7.11
C SER A 167 14.56 -13.08 8.41
N ASP A 168 14.69 -11.85 8.89
CA ASP A 168 13.95 -11.30 10.04
C ASP A 168 12.51 -10.88 9.68
N GLY A 169 12.20 -10.80 8.38
CA GLY A 169 10.91 -10.38 7.85
C GLY A 169 10.58 -8.91 8.14
N TYR A 170 11.57 -8.08 8.47
CA TYR A 170 11.37 -6.68 8.81
C TYR A 170 11.15 -5.81 7.56
N THR A 171 10.11 -4.98 7.56
CA THR A 171 9.76 -4.10 6.43
C THR A 171 10.06 -2.62 6.71
N GLY A 172 10.82 -2.30 7.75
CA GLY A 172 11.03 -0.90 8.14
C GLY A 172 9.91 -0.30 8.98
N ILE A 173 10.09 0.97 9.34
CA ILE A 173 9.05 1.80 9.97
C ILE A 173 8.49 2.69 8.89
N MET A 174 7.25 2.42 8.47
CA MET A 174 6.52 3.19 7.48
C MET A 174 5.88 4.40 8.18
N ASN A 175 6.23 5.59 7.70
CA ASN A 175 5.65 6.84 8.16
C ASN A 175 4.68 7.34 7.10
N ILE A 176 3.42 7.62 7.46
CA ILE A 176 2.40 8.17 6.57
C ILE A 176 1.82 9.42 7.22
N ASN A 177 2.05 10.57 6.59
CA ASN A 177 1.61 11.88 7.07
C ASN A 177 0.51 12.44 6.19
N PHE A 178 -0.72 12.43 6.69
CA PHE A 178 -1.85 13.09 6.06
C PHE A 178 -1.95 14.55 6.51
N ARG A 179 -2.06 15.48 5.55
CA ARG A 179 -2.17 16.92 5.81
C ARG A 179 -3.33 17.51 5.02
N GLY A 180 -4.19 18.27 5.70
CA GLY A 180 -5.21 19.11 5.09
C GLY A 180 -4.86 20.59 5.26
N ALA A 181 -5.02 21.39 4.21
CA ALA A 181 -4.77 22.82 4.20
C ALA A 181 -5.89 23.56 3.47
N LEU A 182 -6.54 24.50 4.16
CA LEU A 182 -7.57 25.37 3.59
C LEU A 182 -6.96 26.65 3.03
N THR A 183 -7.42 27.08 1.87
CA THR A 183 -6.97 28.31 1.20
C THR A 183 -8.15 29.17 0.73
N GLY A 184 -7.92 30.48 0.56
CA GLY A 184 -8.93 31.47 0.16
C GLY A 184 -9.45 32.28 1.35
N ASP A 185 -10.28 33.30 1.05
CA ASP A 185 -10.68 34.34 2.02
C ASP A 185 -12.01 34.05 2.76
N GLY A 186 -12.58 32.85 2.57
CA GLY A 186 -13.85 32.44 3.14
C GLY A 186 -13.74 31.65 4.46
N ARG A 187 -14.85 31.59 5.20
CA ARG A 187 -15.01 30.71 6.37
C ARG A 187 -15.12 29.24 5.95
N ALA A 188 -13.99 28.60 5.71
CA ALA A 188 -13.91 27.23 5.27
C ALA A 188 -13.68 26.25 6.42
N TYR A 189 -14.12 25.01 6.26
CA TYR A 189 -13.96 23.92 7.22
C TYR A 189 -13.72 22.60 6.49
N PHE A 190 -12.84 21.77 7.04
CA PHE A 190 -12.63 20.39 6.61
C PHE A 190 -12.44 19.51 7.83
N GLU A 191 -13.14 18.38 7.85
CA GLU A 191 -12.97 17.33 8.84
C GLU A 191 -12.67 16.01 8.15
N ALA A 192 -11.60 15.35 8.56
CA ALA A 192 -11.27 14.00 8.16
C ALA A 192 -11.83 13.02 9.20
N LEU A 193 -12.47 11.95 8.73
CA LEU A 193 -13.10 10.93 9.57
C LEU A 193 -12.31 9.62 9.52
N THR A 194 -11.99 9.15 8.32
CA THR A 194 -11.18 7.95 8.12
C THR A 194 -10.12 8.15 7.06
N GLU A 195 -9.03 7.41 7.20
CA GLU A 195 -7.97 7.26 6.22
C GLU A 195 -7.73 5.75 6.01
N GLU A 196 -7.74 5.32 4.76
CA GLU A 196 -7.59 3.93 4.33
C GLU A 196 -6.44 3.86 3.32
N TRP A 197 -5.53 2.90 3.48
CA TRP A 197 -4.38 2.75 2.60
C TRP A 197 -4.43 1.46 1.81
N ASP A 198 -4.21 1.56 0.50
CA ASP A 198 -3.83 0.41 -0.29
C ASP A 198 -2.30 0.32 -0.32
N LEU A 199 -1.78 -0.88 -0.05
CA LEU A 199 -0.37 -1.17 -0.13
C LEU A 199 -0.08 -2.03 -1.36
N GLU A 200 1.07 -1.78 -1.99
CA GLU A 200 1.56 -2.57 -3.11
C GLU A 200 2.83 -3.30 -2.72
N TRP A 201 2.95 -4.54 -3.19
CA TRP A 201 4.08 -5.41 -2.95
C TRP A 201 4.86 -5.69 -4.23
N ARG A 202 6.18 -5.75 -4.12
CA ARG A 202 7.04 -6.23 -5.21
C ARG A 202 8.27 -6.96 -4.69
N ARG A 203 8.94 -7.66 -5.60
CA ARG A 203 10.25 -8.26 -5.35
C ARG A 203 11.35 -7.20 -5.26
N CYS A 204 12.35 -7.51 -4.45
CA CYS A 204 13.70 -6.98 -4.40
C CYS A 204 14.64 -8.20 -4.32
#